data_AF-B0R7S9-F1
#
_entry.id   AF-B0R7S9-F1
#
_cell.length_a   1.000
_cell.length_b   1.000
_cell.length_c   1.000
_cell.angle_alpha   90.00
_cell.angle_beta   90.00
_cell.angle_gamma   90.00
#
_symmetry.space_group_name_H-M   'P 1'
#
loop_
_entity.id
_entity.type
_entity.pdbx_description
1 polymer ?
#
loop_
_entity_poly.entity_id
_entity_poly.type
_entity_poly.pdbx_seq_one_letter_code
_entity_poly.pdbx_strand_id
1 'polypeptide(L)'
;MFTERALDGELAAVRDAYAPDAVVLDCDADFETLSPEHRDDVLPVIDDLTPHEYDTDWLPADSPALLTQLATREFVVGMPGDGAVAWTTQTEPPVVFVKARIEGTPSEFADFLVAEALVAAGLGLPERFLGLFGSAYPAFAAAVDGDPVAVYQTAAAAATAFRGLHTRPEFETWDADFPRLYDAWVDAGERIRPRLDGLSGELAHGTTSFADAAELACSAVKHDVDVPTPFAALDSPAFRRHGSEYAVTWAEKLFAADTDA
;
A
#
# COMPACT_ATOMS: atom_id res chain seq x y z
N MET A 1 -18.60 -11.35 11.26
CA MET A 1 -17.55 -11.03 10.28
C MET A 1 -16.86 -9.74 10.67
N PHE A 2 -17.62 -8.65 10.84
CA PHE A 2 -17.07 -7.35 11.23
C PHE A 2 -17.60 -6.91 12.60
N THR A 3 -16.72 -6.30 13.38
CA THR A 3 -17.09 -5.57 14.60
C THR A 3 -16.45 -4.19 14.53
N GLU A 4 -17.20 -3.14 14.83
CA GLU A 4 -16.63 -1.79 14.88
C GLU A 4 -15.57 -1.71 15.98
N ARG A 5 -14.37 -1.29 15.58
CA ARG A 5 -13.22 -1.13 16.47
C ARG A 5 -13.35 0.18 17.22
N ALA A 6 -13.45 0.09 18.54
CA ALA A 6 -13.38 1.28 19.38
C ALA A 6 -12.00 1.92 19.26
N LEU A 7 -11.95 3.20 18.86
CA LEU A 7 -10.73 3.99 18.85
C LEU A 7 -10.67 4.85 20.11
N ASP A 8 -9.51 4.90 20.75
CA ASP A 8 -9.24 5.75 21.89
C ASP A 8 -7.90 6.48 21.75
N GLY A 9 -7.65 7.42 22.66
CA GLY A 9 -6.40 8.18 22.73
C GLY A 9 -5.98 8.79 21.40
N GLU A 10 -4.73 8.51 21.02
CA GLU A 10 -4.13 9.03 19.78
C GLU A 10 -4.81 8.50 18.52
N LEU A 11 -5.34 7.26 18.50
CA LEU A 11 -6.03 6.73 17.32
C LEU A 11 -7.34 7.47 17.03
N ALA A 12 -8.11 7.76 18.06
CA ALA A 12 -9.31 8.58 17.92
C ALA A 12 -8.96 9.98 17.40
N ALA A 13 -7.89 10.59 17.92
CA ALA A 13 -7.44 11.91 17.50
C ALA A 13 -6.92 11.92 16.05
N VAL A 14 -6.21 10.88 15.60
CA VAL A 14 -5.78 10.72 14.20
C VAL A 14 -6.99 10.58 13.28
N ARG A 15 -7.98 9.75 13.64
CA ARG A 15 -9.22 9.66 12.85
C ARG A 15 -9.86 11.05 12.73
N ASP A 16 -10.06 11.75 13.85
CA ASP A 16 -10.71 13.06 13.86
C ASP A 16 -9.94 14.11 13.03
N ALA A 17 -8.60 14.02 12.98
CA ALA A 17 -7.76 14.94 12.23
C ALA A 17 -7.73 14.65 10.71
N TYR A 18 -7.68 13.38 10.33
CA TYR A 18 -7.40 12.99 8.93
C TYR A 18 -8.62 12.44 8.19
N ALA A 19 -9.47 11.67 8.87
CA ALA A 19 -10.61 10.99 8.25
C ALA A 19 -11.78 10.88 9.26
N PRO A 20 -12.41 12.02 9.64
CA PRO A 20 -13.29 12.10 10.81
C PRO A 20 -14.52 11.18 10.73
N ASP A 21 -14.99 10.90 9.52
CA ASP A 21 -16.15 10.05 9.28
C ASP A 21 -15.76 8.57 9.08
N ALA A 22 -14.46 8.25 8.98
CA ALA A 22 -14.03 6.89 8.67
C ALA A 22 -14.40 5.88 9.77
N VAL A 23 -14.83 4.71 9.33
CA VAL A 23 -15.20 3.59 10.20
C VAL A 23 -14.07 2.57 10.22
N VAL A 24 -13.69 2.09 11.41
CA VAL A 24 -12.67 1.04 11.57
C VAL A 24 -13.34 -0.25 12.01
N LEU A 25 -13.08 -1.35 11.29
CA LEU A 25 -13.71 -2.65 11.52
C LEU A 25 -12.65 -3.73 11.80
N ASP A 26 -12.81 -4.44 12.92
CA ASP A 26 -12.11 -5.70 13.18
C ASP A 26 -12.77 -6.84 12.41
N CYS A 27 -11.97 -7.65 11.73
CA CYS A 27 -12.43 -8.74 10.88
C CYS A 27 -12.11 -10.11 11.49
N ASP A 28 -13.08 -11.01 11.50
CA ASP A 28 -12.91 -12.38 12.02
C ASP A 28 -12.02 -13.27 11.11
N ALA A 29 -11.77 -12.85 9.87
CA ALA A 29 -11.01 -13.59 8.87
C ALA A 29 -10.20 -12.67 7.95
N ASP A 30 -9.22 -13.27 7.26
CA ASP A 30 -8.50 -12.61 6.16
C ASP A 30 -9.28 -12.72 4.86
N PHE A 31 -9.24 -11.66 4.06
CA PHE A 31 -9.83 -11.61 2.72
C PHE A 31 -9.14 -10.54 1.88
N GLU A 32 -9.25 -10.68 0.57
CA GLU A 32 -8.84 -9.66 -0.41
C GLU A 32 -10.06 -9.10 -1.15
N THR A 33 -11.07 -9.93 -1.38
CA THR A 33 -12.37 -9.54 -1.93
C THR A 33 -13.48 -9.98 -0.98
N LEU A 34 -14.55 -9.18 -0.90
CA LEU A 34 -15.77 -9.60 -0.20
C LEU A 34 -16.76 -10.22 -1.18
N SER A 35 -17.20 -11.44 -0.86
CA SER A 35 -18.34 -12.06 -1.53
C SER A 35 -19.60 -11.21 -1.28
N PRO A 36 -20.61 -11.26 -2.17
CA PRO A 36 -21.83 -10.47 -2.02
C PRO A 36 -22.50 -10.63 -0.65
N GLU A 37 -22.52 -11.84 -0.08
CA GLU A 37 -23.08 -12.12 1.25
C GLU A 37 -22.40 -11.32 2.37
N HIS A 38 -21.09 -11.09 2.28
CA HIS A 38 -20.31 -10.35 3.27
C HIS A 38 -20.32 -8.85 3.03
N ARG A 39 -20.74 -8.39 1.84
CA ARG A 39 -20.95 -6.95 1.58
C ARG A 39 -22.13 -6.43 2.37
N ASP A 40 -23.18 -7.23 2.50
CA ASP A 40 -24.37 -6.90 3.28
C ASP A 40 -24.05 -6.62 4.76
N ASP A 41 -22.97 -7.23 5.29
CA ASP A 41 -22.50 -7.01 6.66
C ASP A 41 -21.81 -5.63 6.85
N VAL A 42 -21.35 -4.98 5.77
CA VAL A 42 -20.73 -3.64 5.82
C VAL A 42 -21.79 -2.52 5.64
N LEU A 43 -22.90 -2.80 4.95
CA LEU A 43 -23.98 -1.85 4.70
C LEU A 43 -24.52 -1.10 5.93
N PRO A 44 -24.57 -1.68 7.15
CA PRO A 44 -25.07 -0.94 8.32
C PRO A 44 -24.20 0.22 8.79
N VAL A 45 -22.93 0.28 8.36
CA VAL A 45 -21.95 1.30 8.79
C VAL A 45 -21.52 2.23 7.65
N ILE A 46 -22.13 2.11 6.47
CA ILE A 46 -21.85 2.95 5.31
C ILE A 46 -23.15 3.51 4.71
N ASP A 47 -23.07 4.70 4.14
CA ASP A 47 -24.15 5.36 3.42
C ASP A 47 -24.19 4.95 1.93
N ASP A 48 -23.01 4.74 1.31
CA ASP A 48 -22.89 4.32 -0.08
C ASP A 48 -21.75 3.31 -0.31
N LEU A 49 -21.89 2.49 -1.35
CA LEU A 49 -20.89 1.56 -1.85
C LEU A 49 -20.78 1.68 -3.38
N THR A 50 -19.72 2.33 -3.83
CA THR A 50 -19.35 2.49 -5.24
C THR A 50 -17.99 1.81 -5.49
N PRO A 51 -17.97 0.53 -5.94
CA PRO A 51 -16.72 -0.15 -6.27
C PRO A 51 -15.94 0.58 -7.35
N HIS A 52 -14.61 0.51 -7.28
CA HIS A 52 -13.75 1.09 -8.32
C HIS A 52 -13.95 0.35 -9.64
N GLU A 53 -14.02 1.11 -10.74
CA GLU A 53 -14.05 0.56 -12.09
C GLU A 53 -12.80 1.02 -12.82
N TYR A 54 -11.92 0.08 -13.14
CA TYR A 54 -10.74 0.35 -13.95
C TYR A 54 -10.98 -0.15 -15.38
N ASP A 55 -10.28 0.46 -16.33
CA ASP A 55 -10.33 0.01 -17.72
C ASP A 55 -9.56 -1.31 -17.85
N THR A 56 -10.25 -2.38 -18.25
CA THR A 56 -9.63 -3.69 -18.44
C THR A 56 -8.60 -3.69 -19.57
N ASP A 57 -8.67 -2.72 -20.50
CA ASP A 57 -7.69 -2.56 -21.57
C ASP A 57 -6.31 -2.10 -21.05
N TRP A 58 -6.23 -1.67 -19.79
CA TRP A 58 -4.95 -1.39 -19.13
C TRP A 58 -4.19 -2.68 -18.74
N LEU A 59 -4.86 -3.83 -18.70
CA LEU A 59 -4.25 -5.08 -18.26
C LEU A 59 -3.59 -5.79 -19.46
N PRO A 60 -2.28 -6.13 -19.38
CA PRO A 60 -1.66 -7.06 -20.32
C PRO A 60 -2.45 -8.36 -20.45
N ALA A 61 -2.44 -8.98 -21.64
CA ALA A 61 -3.23 -10.17 -21.92
C ALA A 61 -2.85 -11.41 -21.07
N ASP A 62 -1.62 -11.43 -20.55
CA ASP A 62 -1.07 -12.43 -19.64
C ASP A 62 -1.16 -12.05 -18.16
N SER A 63 -1.93 -11.00 -17.83
CA SER A 63 -2.17 -10.58 -16.45
C SER A 63 -2.74 -11.73 -15.60
N PRO A 64 -2.32 -11.86 -14.33
CA PRO A 64 -2.93 -12.80 -13.41
C PRO A 64 -4.45 -12.57 -13.29
N ALA A 65 -5.23 -13.65 -13.16
CA ALA A 65 -6.69 -13.57 -13.08
C ALA A 65 -7.20 -12.64 -11.96
N LEU A 66 -6.44 -12.51 -10.88
CA LEU A 66 -6.72 -11.57 -9.79
C LEU A 66 -6.76 -10.12 -10.26
N LEU A 67 -5.92 -9.71 -11.22
CA LEU A 67 -5.94 -8.34 -11.76
C LEU A 67 -7.22 -8.07 -12.54
N THR A 68 -7.74 -9.07 -13.25
CA THR A 68 -9.05 -8.96 -13.90
C THR A 68 -10.15 -8.73 -12.87
N GLN A 69 -10.11 -9.42 -11.72
CA GLN A 69 -11.07 -9.20 -10.64
C GLN A 69 -10.96 -7.77 -10.09
N LEU A 70 -9.74 -7.31 -9.80
CA LEU A 70 -9.45 -5.95 -9.34
C LEU A 70 -9.95 -4.87 -10.31
N ALA A 71 -9.86 -5.11 -11.63
CA ALA A 71 -10.32 -4.17 -12.64
C ALA A 71 -11.85 -4.12 -12.82
N THR A 72 -12.59 -5.07 -12.25
CA THR A 72 -14.05 -5.17 -12.40
C THR A 72 -14.80 -4.67 -11.16
N ARG A 73 -16.14 -4.55 -11.24
CA ARG A 73 -17.06 -4.08 -10.16
C ARG A 73 -17.13 -4.98 -8.92
N GLU A 74 -16.12 -5.79 -8.65
CA GLU A 74 -16.03 -6.50 -7.38
C GLU A 74 -15.60 -5.52 -6.28
N PHE A 75 -16.21 -5.65 -5.10
CA PHE A 75 -15.73 -4.90 -3.94
C PHE A 75 -14.42 -5.54 -3.46
N VAL A 76 -13.32 -4.96 -3.91
CA VAL A 76 -11.96 -5.42 -3.62
C VAL A 76 -11.39 -4.58 -2.50
N VAL A 77 -11.15 -5.21 -1.35
CA VAL A 77 -10.66 -4.54 -0.14
C VAL A 77 -9.15 -4.69 0.00
N GLY A 78 -8.54 -5.65 -0.67
CA GLY A 78 -7.10 -5.93 -0.62
C GLY A 78 -6.59 -6.71 -1.81
N MET A 79 -5.28 -6.87 -1.87
CA MET A 79 -4.51 -7.72 -2.77
C MET A 79 -3.56 -8.56 -1.92
N PRO A 80 -3.12 -9.73 -2.43
CA PRO A 80 -2.02 -10.47 -1.85
C PRO A 80 -0.82 -9.54 -1.61
N GLY A 81 -0.40 -9.42 -0.36
CA GLY A 81 0.70 -8.55 0.07
C GLY A 81 0.26 -7.29 0.84
N ASP A 82 -1.02 -6.92 0.87
CA ASP A 82 -1.50 -5.66 1.48
C ASP A 82 -1.54 -5.64 3.03
N GLY A 83 -0.78 -6.52 3.68
CA GLY A 83 -0.63 -6.52 5.14
C GLY A 83 -1.92 -6.82 5.92
N ALA A 84 -1.91 -6.43 7.19
CA ALA A 84 -2.97 -6.72 8.15
C ALA A 84 -4.05 -5.63 8.24
N VAL A 85 -3.78 -4.42 7.74
CA VAL A 85 -4.73 -3.31 7.73
C VAL A 85 -4.89 -2.84 6.30
N ALA A 86 -6.13 -2.84 5.82
CA ALA A 86 -6.50 -2.30 4.52
C ALA A 86 -7.52 -1.17 4.71
N TRP A 87 -7.67 -0.32 3.70
CA TRP A 87 -8.68 0.73 3.72
C TRP A 87 -9.28 0.88 2.33
N THR A 88 -10.48 1.45 2.27
CA THR A 88 -11.13 1.73 1.00
C THR A 88 -11.98 3.00 1.05
N THR A 89 -12.01 3.70 -0.09
CA THR A 89 -12.88 4.83 -0.43
C THR A 89 -13.96 4.44 -1.44
N GLN A 90 -14.08 3.14 -1.74
CA GLN A 90 -15.25 2.60 -2.45
C GLN A 90 -16.52 2.70 -1.60
N THR A 91 -16.42 3.08 -0.33
CA THR A 91 -17.53 3.34 0.56
C THR A 91 -17.56 4.80 0.99
N GLU A 92 -18.76 5.30 1.27
CA GLU A 92 -18.96 6.58 1.96
C GLU A 92 -19.62 6.30 3.33
N PRO A 93 -18.99 6.64 4.46
CA PRO A 93 -17.61 7.10 4.60
C PRO A 93 -16.57 6.00 4.29
N PRO A 94 -15.26 6.35 4.20
CA PRO A 94 -14.21 5.36 4.01
C PRO A 94 -14.17 4.33 5.15
N VAL A 95 -13.88 3.07 4.82
CA VAL A 95 -13.75 1.98 5.81
C VAL A 95 -12.31 1.50 5.89
N VAL A 96 -11.81 1.36 7.12
CA VAL A 96 -10.54 0.72 7.45
C VAL A 96 -10.81 -0.68 8.02
N PHE A 97 -10.28 -1.71 7.38
CA PHE A 97 -10.41 -3.10 7.78
C PHE A 97 -9.14 -3.58 8.47
N VAL A 98 -9.27 -3.98 9.74
CA VAL A 98 -8.23 -4.68 10.50
C VAL A 98 -8.47 -6.18 10.37
N LYS A 99 -7.65 -6.85 9.55
CA LYS A 99 -7.80 -8.26 9.20
C LYS A 99 -7.33 -9.17 10.35
N ALA A 100 -7.82 -10.42 10.37
CA ALA A 100 -7.49 -11.40 11.41
C ALA A 100 -5.98 -11.62 11.59
N ARG A 101 -5.19 -11.54 10.51
CA ARG A 101 -3.71 -11.63 10.57
C ARG A 101 -3.02 -10.52 11.38
N ILE A 102 -3.74 -9.52 11.89
CA ILE A 102 -3.18 -8.58 12.85
C ILE A 102 -2.79 -9.28 14.17
N GLU A 103 -3.41 -10.44 14.48
CA GLU A 103 -3.14 -11.20 15.70
C GLU A 103 -1.65 -11.55 15.81
N GLY A 104 -1.06 -11.26 16.98
CA GLY A 104 0.37 -11.44 17.25
C GLY A 104 1.25 -10.24 16.87
N THR A 105 0.69 -9.23 16.20
CA THR A 105 1.37 -7.95 15.98
C THR A 105 1.46 -7.18 17.30
N PRO A 106 2.63 -6.59 17.66
CA PRO A 106 2.74 -5.70 18.81
C PRO A 106 1.70 -4.59 18.76
N SER A 107 1.03 -4.30 19.88
CA SER A 107 -0.09 -3.35 19.96
C SER A 107 0.24 -1.97 19.39
N GLU A 108 1.43 -1.48 19.70
CA GLU A 108 1.92 -0.16 19.28
C GLU A 108 2.08 -0.10 17.76
N PHE A 109 2.58 -1.18 17.15
CA PHE A 109 2.70 -1.27 15.71
C PHE A 109 1.35 -1.50 15.03
N ALA A 110 0.47 -2.32 15.62
CA ALA A 110 -0.88 -2.52 15.11
C ALA A 110 -1.67 -1.20 15.08
N ASP A 111 -1.56 -0.39 16.13
CA ASP A 111 -2.16 0.95 16.16
C ASP A 111 -1.55 1.86 15.10
N PHE A 112 -0.22 1.84 14.92
CA PHE A 112 0.41 2.60 13.83
C PHE A 112 -0.13 2.20 12.45
N LEU A 113 -0.36 0.90 12.18
CA LEU A 113 -0.93 0.44 10.91
C LEU A 113 -2.37 0.97 10.69
N VAL A 114 -3.17 1.04 11.76
CA VAL A 114 -4.52 1.66 11.70
C VAL A 114 -4.42 3.16 11.45
N ALA A 115 -3.51 3.86 12.14
CA ALA A 115 -3.27 5.28 11.96
C ALA A 115 -2.80 5.60 10.53
N GLU A 116 -1.88 4.81 9.98
CA GLU A 116 -1.42 4.92 8.60
C GLU A 116 -2.59 4.80 7.60
N ALA A 117 -3.47 3.81 7.80
CA ALA A 117 -4.62 3.62 6.94
C ALA A 117 -5.60 4.80 6.98
N LEU A 118 -5.84 5.37 8.17
CA LEU A 118 -6.67 6.57 8.34
C LEU A 118 -6.07 7.79 7.62
N VAL A 119 -4.76 8.03 7.75
CA VAL A 119 -4.08 9.11 7.03
C VAL A 119 -4.16 8.89 5.52
N ALA A 120 -3.88 7.68 5.05
CA ALA A 120 -3.90 7.37 3.62
C ALA A 120 -5.29 7.55 3.00
N ALA A 121 -6.34 7.14 3.72
CA ALA A 121 -7.74 7.38 3.32
C ALA A 121 -8.07 8.87 3.31
N GLY A 122 -7.70 9.61 4.36
CA GLY A 122 -7.94 11.05 4.49
C GLY A 122 -7.24 11.90 3.42
N LEU A 123 -6.05 11.45 2.97
CA LEU A 123 -5.30 12.09 1.89
C LEU A 123 -5.82 11.71 0.48
N GLY A 124 -6.80 10.82 0.37
CA GLY A 124 -7.36 10.37 -0.92
C GLY A 124 -6.33 9.70 -1.82
N LEU A 125 -5.40 8.93 -1.23
CA LEU A 125 -4.33 8.26 -1.97
C LEU A 125 -4.88 7.11 -2.82
N PRO A 126 -4.11 6.59 -3.80
CA PRO A 126 -4.52 5.38 -4.50
C PRO A 126 -4.45 4.16 -3.55
N GLU A 127 -5.61 3.53 -3.33
CA GLU A 127 -5.75 2.29 -2.54
C GLU A 127 -4.84 1.19 -3.08
N ARG A 128 -4.77 1.06 -4.41
CA ARG A 128 -4.05 0.01 -5.13
C ARG A 128 -3.26 0.60 -6.30
N PHE A 129 -2.33 -0.18 -6.83
CA PHE A 129 -1.47 0.28 -7.92
C PHE A 129 -2.25 0.69 -9.17
N LEU A 130 -3.39 0.04 -9.50
CA LEU A 130 -4.20 0.46 -10.66
C LEU A 130 -4.73 1.89 -10.52
N GLY A 131 -5.06 2.34 -9.31
CA GLY A 131 -5.45 3.73 -9.05
C GLY A 131 -4.29 4.72 -9.24
N LEU A 132 -3.04 4.29 -9.04
CA LEU A 132 -1.85 5.10 -9.30
C LEU A 132 -1.48 5.11 -10.80
N PHE A 133 -1.42 3.93 -11.41
CA PHE A 133 -0.91 3.77 -12.77
C PHE A 133 -1.95 4.14 -13.82
N GLY A 134 -3.19 3.69 -13.65
CA GLY A 134 -4.23 3.82 -14.65
C GLY A 134 -3.75 3.40 -16.04
N SER A 135 -3.96 4.27 -17.03
CA SER A 135 -3.53 4.07 -18.42
C SER A 135 -2.01 3.96 -18.63
N ALA A 136 -1.19 4.27 -17.64
CA ALA A 136 0.27 4.10 -17.71
C ALA A 136 0.70 2.66 -17.36
N TYR A 137 -0.18 1.83 -16.79
CA TYR A 137 0.16 0.46 -16.38
C TYR A 137 0.67 -0.42 -17.54
N PRO A 138 0.09 -0.42 -18.75
CA PRO A 138 0.65 -1.17 -19.89
C PRO A 138 2.10 -0.80 -20.21
N ALA A 139 2.46 0.48 -20.14
CA ALA A 139 3.81 0.94 -20.40
C ALA A 139 4.77 0.49 -19.29
N PHE A 140 4.33 0.56 -18.04
CA PHE A 140 5.10 0.03 -16.90
C PHE A 140 5.31 -1.48 -17.03
N ALA A 141 4.26 -2.23 -17.34
CA ALA A 141 4.32 -3.67 -17.50
C ALA A 141 5.25 -4.11 -18.63
N ALA A 142 5.28 -3.36 -19.74
CA ALA A 142 6.20 -3.61 -20.84
C ALA A 142 7.66 -3.26 -20.52
N ALA A 143 7.90 -2.38 -19.54
CA ALA A 143 9.23 -1.93 -19.15
C ALA A 143 9.90 -2.81 -18.09
N VAL A 144 9.14 -3.57 -17.30
CA VAL A 144 9.67 -4.45 -16.26
C VAL A 144 10.06 -5.79 -16.87
N ASP A 145 11.33 -6.20 -16.72
CA ASP A 145 11.77 -7.55 -17.10
C ASP A 145 11.42 -8.55 -15.98
N GLY A 146 10.30 -9.22 -16.14
CA GLY A 146 9.80 -10.20 -15.18
C GLY A 146 8.58 -10.96 -15.69
N ASP A 147 8.23 -12.04 -15.02
CA ASP A 147 6.95 -12.69 -15.27
C ASP A 147 5.78 -11.77 -14.83
N PRO A 148 4.54 -12.03 -15.27
CA PRO A 148 3.39 -11.18 -14.94
C PRO A 148 3.16 -11.00 -13.44
N VAL A 149 3.63 -11.94 -12.60
CA VAL A 149 3.53 -11.85 -11.15
C VAL A 149 4.52 -10.81 -10.61
N ALA A 150 5.78 -10.92 -11.01
CA ALA A 150 6.82 -9.97 -10.65
C ALA A 150 6.48 -8.54 -11.11
N VAL A 151 5.88 -8.39 -12.30
CA VAL A 151 5.44 -7.09 -12.84
C VAL A 151 4.42 -6.42 -11.92
N TYR A 152 3.34 -7.10 -11.54
CA TYR A 152 2.33 -6.46 -10.68
C TYR A 152 2.85 -6.25 -9.26
N GLN A 153 3.68 -7.16 -8.73
CA GLN A 153 4.27 -6.98 -7.41
C GLN A 153 5.18 -5.75 -7.38
N THR A 154 5.95 -5.53 -8.45
CA THR A 154 6.77 -4.32 -8.59
C THR A 154 5.90 -3.06 -8.70
N ALA A 155 4.77 -3.11 -9.40
CA ALA A 155 3.81 -2.00 -9.46
C ALA A 155 3.17 -1.73 -8.08
N ALA A 156 2.82 -2.76 -7.33
CA ALA A 156 2.28 -2.67 -5.97
C ALA A 156 3.30 -2.08 -4.99
N ALA A 157 4.57 -2.47 -5.10
CA ALA A 157 5.68 -1.88 -4.36
C ALA A 157 5.83 -0.39 -4.69
N ALA A 158 5.85 -0.01 -5.97
CA ALA A 158 5.92 1.41 -6.36
C ALA A 158 4.74 2.23 -5.82
N ALA A 159 3.52 1.67 -5.81
CA ALA A 159 2.36 2.31 -5.20
C ALA A 159 2.50 2.46 -3.67
N THR A 160 3.14 1.51 -3.01
CA THR A 160 3.47 1.60 -1.58
C THR A 160 4.48 2.73 -1.31
N ALA A 161 5.54 2.84 -2.11
CA ALA A 161 6.48 3.95 -2.02
C ALA A 161 5.78 5.30 -2.26
N PHE A 162 4.90 5.37 -3.27
CA PHE A 162 4.12 6.58 -3.55
C PHE A 162 3.28 7.00 -2.35
N ARG A 163 2.54 6.06 -1.73
CA ARG A 163 1.80 6.35 -0.50
C ARG A 163 2.74 6.81 0.61
N GLY A 164 3.87 6.13 0.81
CA GLY A 164 4.87 6.50 1.80
C GLY A 164 5.39 7.94 1.64
N LEU A 165 5.63 8.41 0.41
CA LEU A 165 6.04 9.80 0.15
C LEU A 165 4.98 10.85 0.50
N HIS A 166 3.71 10.45 0.53
CA HIS A 166 2.59 11.31 0.86
C HIS A 166 2.22 11.26 2.34
N THR A 167 2.39 10.12 3.01
CA THR A 167 2.09 9.96 4.43
C THR A 167 3.27 10.31 5.35
N ARG A 168 4.52 10.08 4.92
CA ARG A 168 5.73 10.40 5.70
C ARG A 168 5.73 11.84 6.25
N PRO A 169 5.42 12.89 5.47
CA PRO A 169 5.42 14.26 6.00
C PRO A 169 4.40 14.50 7.10
N GLU A 170 3.32 13.71 7.16
CA GLU A 170 2.35 13.77 8.25
C GLU A 170 2.93 13.10 9.50
N PHE A 171 3.52 11.93 9.36
CA PHE A 171 4.14 11.20 10.47
C PHE A 171 5.30 11.97 11.10
N GLU A 172 6.08 12.70 10.29
CA GLU A 172 7.19 13.55 10.76
C GLU A 172 6.73 14.66 11.74
N THR A 173 5.45 15.07 11.71
CA THR A 173 4.91 16.10 12.61
C THR A 173 4.25 15.55 13.86
N TRP A 174 4.25 14.22 14.06
CA TRP A 174 3.50 13.57 15.15
C TRP A 174 4.20 13.59 16.51
N ASP A 175 5.45 14.03 16.59
CA ASP A 175 6.26 13.99 17.83
C ASP A 175 5.61 14.71 19.03
N ALA A 176 4.84 15.77 18.76
CA ALA A 176 4.11 16.53 19.77
C ALA A 176 2.66 16.04 19.96
N ASP A 177 1.95 15.77 18.86
CA ASP A 177 0.50 15.57 18.87
C ASP A 177 0.11 14.10 19.09
N PHE A 178 0.92 13.16 18.59
CA PHE A 178 0.69 11.71 18.70
C PHE A 178 2.00 10.97 19.04
N PRO A 179 2.64 11.29 20.19
CA PRO A 179 3.99 10.80 20.52
C PRO A 179 4.11 9.27 20.54
N ARG A 180 3.08 8.53 20.96
CA ARG A 180 3.15 7.06 21.00
C ARG A 180 3.10 6.45 19.58
N LEU A 181 2.25 6.98 18.70
CA LEU A 181 2.20 6.59 17.29
C LEU A 181 3.49 7.00 16.56
N TYR A 182 4.05 8.16 16.88
CA TYR A 182 5.35 8.61 16.38
C TYR A 182 6.48 7.65 16.78
N ASP A 183 6.55 7.26 18.05
CA ASP A 183 7.54 6.29 18.53
C ASP A 183 7.41 4.93 17.79
N ALA A 184 6.18 4.46 17.55
CA ALA A 184 5.93 3.24 16.80
C ALA A 184 6.36 3.35 15.32
N TRP A 185 6.15 4.52 14.70
CA TRP A 185 6.61 4.81 13.33
C TRP A 185 8.14 4.80 13.23
N VAL A 186 8.83 5.42 14.19
CA VAL A 186 10.30 5.44 14.27
C VAL A 186 10.86 4.04 14.50
N ASP A 187 10.33 3.30 15.48
CA ASP A 187 10.76 1.94 15.83
C ASP A 187 10.57 0.96 14.66
N ALA A 188 9.46 1.07 13.91
CA ALA A 188 9.27 0.30 12.68
C ALA A 188 10.36 0.60 11.63
N GLY A 189 10.74 1.88 11.49
CA GLY A 189 11.86 2.31 10.66
C GLY A 189 13.20 1.71 11.12
N GLU A 190 13.49 1.75 12.41
CA GLU A 190 14.72 1.17 12.97
C GLU A 190 14.80 -0.35 12.76
N ARG A 191 13.67 -1.06 12.84
CA ARG A 191 13.62 -2.51 12.64
C ARG A 191 13.80 -2.94 11.18
N ILE A 192 13.41 -2.11 10.22
CA ILE A 192 13.57 -2.45 8.79
C ILE A 192 14.99 -2.18 8.29
N ARG A 193 15.71 -1.19 8.85
CA ARG A 193 17.07 -0.80 8.40
C ARG A 193 18.03 -1.98 8.21
N PRO A 194 18.20 -2.93 9.17
CA PRO A 194 19.15 -4.04 8.98
C PRO A 194 18.81 -4.95 7.79
N ARG A 195 17.53 -5.05 7.42
CA ARG A 195 17.10 -5.83 6.25
C ARG A 195 17.40 -5.10 4.93
N LEU A 196 17.39 -3.76 4.95
CA LEU A 196 17.73 -2.93 3.78
C LEU A 196 19.23 -2.97 3.48
N ASP A 197 20.08 -2.94 4.51
CA ASP A 197 21.54 -2.95 4.38
C ASP A 197 22.07 -4.17 3.61
N GLY A 198 21.42 -5.33 3.77
CA GLY A 198 21.77 -6.58 3.07
C GLY A 198 21.17 -6.71 1.67
N LEU A 199 20.16 -5.90 1.33
CA LEU A 199 19.25 -6.18 0.23
C LEU A 199 19.90 -6.13 -1.15
N SER A 200 20.78 -5.14 -1.39
CA SER A 200 21.52 -5.06 -2.65
C SER A 200 22.43 -6.27 -2.86
N GLY A 201 22.99 -6.79 -1.77
CA GLY A 201 23.77 -8.03 -1.79
C GLY A 201 22.88 -9.22 -2.14
N GLU A 202 21.74 -9.38 -1.47
CA GLU A 202 20.80 -10.48 -1.74
C GLU A 202 20.31 -10.49 -3.20
N LEU A 203 20.00 -9.32 -3.76
CA LEU A 203 19.65 -9.16 -5.17
C LEU A 203 20.76 -9.61 -6.10
N ALA A 204 21.99 -9.14 -5.88
CA ALA A 204 23.13 -9.50 -6.71
C ALA A 204 23.45 -11.00 -6.69
N HIS A 205 23.15 -11.70 -5.58
CA HIS A 205 23.33 -13.13 -5.45
C HIS A 205 22.10 -13.95 -5.87
N GLY A 206 20.99 -13.29 -6.26
CA GLY A 206 19.73 -13.94 -6.61
C GLY A 206 19.06 -14.69 -5.46
N THR A 207 19.38 -14.35 -4.20
CA THR A 207 18.75 -14.98 -3.03
C THR A 207 17.40 -14.36 -2.68
N THR A 208 17.16 -13.15 -3.17
CA THR A 208 15.89 -12.41 -3.05
C THR A 208 15.50 -11.95 -4.45
N SER A 209 14.23 -12.14 -4.84
CA SER A 209 13.75 -11.70 -6.15
C SER A 209 13.68 -10.18 -6.23
N PHE A 210 13.66 -9.61 -7.44
CA PHE A 210 13.49 -8.16 -7.60
C PHE A 210 12.19 -7.66 -6.98
N ALA A 211 11.09 -8.40 -7.19
CA ALA A 211 9.78 -8.07 -6.64
C ALA A 211 9.76 -8.08 -5.11
N ASP A 212 10.33 -9.11 -4.48
CA ASP A 212 10.41 -9.18 -3.00
C ASP A 212 11.29 -8.06 -2.42
N ALA A 213 12.38 -7.73 -3.11
CA ALA A 213 13.24 -6.62 -2.72
C ALA A 213 12.54 -5.27 -2.89
N ALA A 214 11.77 -5.10 -3.97
CA ALA A 214 10.96 -3.91 -4.21
C ALA A 214 9.91 -3.73 -3.11
N GLU A 215 9.21 -4.80 -2.72
CA GLU A 215 8.23 -4.78 -1.62
C GLU A 215 8.88 -4.26 -0.33
N LEU A 216 10.01 -4.86 0.09
CA LEU A 216 10.72 -4.44 1.29
C LEU A 216 11.20 -2.99 1.20
N ALA A 217 11.91 -2.64 0.13
CA ALA A 217 12.50 -1.32 -0.04
C ALA A 217 11.44 -0.21 -0.14
N CYS A 218 10.35 -0.44 -0.87
CA CYS A 218 9.28 0.54 -1.03
C CYS A 218 8.44 0.69 0.24
N SER A 219 8.26 -0.38 1.03
CA SER A 219 7.58 -0.29 2.34
C SER A 219 8.34 0.62 3.32
N ALA A 220 9.67 0.72 3.17
CA ALA A 220 10.52 1.54 4.01
C ALA A 220 10.41 3.05 3.73
N VAL A 221 9.89 3.43 2.54
CA VAL A 221 9.75 4.84 2.13
C VAL A 221 8.83 5.64 3.05
N LYS A 222 7.96 5.03 3.87
CA LYS A 222 7.21 5.82 4.85
C LYS A 222 8.01 6.18 6.10
N HIS A 223 9.14 5.51 6.36
CA HIS A 223 9.84 5.51 7.66
C HIS A 223 11.07 6.42 7.74
N ASP A 224 11.30 7.27 6.73
CA ASP A 224 12.48 8.14 6.65
C ASP A 224 13.81 7.40 6.88
N VAL A 225 13.98 6.28 6.19
CA VAL A 225 15.20 5.48 6.20
C VAL A 225 15.84 5.43 4.83
N ASP A 226 17.15 5.23 4.78
CA ASP A 226 17.88 5.12 3.52
C ASP A 226 17.44 3.87 2.75
N VAL A 227 16.82 4.09 1.59
CA VAL A 227 16.40 3.02 0.68
C VAL A 227 17.55 2.70 -0.29
N PRO A 228 17.93 1.43 -0.48
CA PRO A 228 19.04 1.09 -1.37
C PRO A 228 18.72 1.28 -2.85
N THR A 229 19.75 1.42 -3.68
CA THR A 229 19.64 1.35 -5.14
C THR A 229 19.16 -0.05 -5.55
N PRO A 230 18.27 -0.18 -6.56
CA PRO A 230 17.72 0.88 -7.43
C PRO A 230 16.46 1.58 -6.90
N PHE A 231 15.93 1.13 -5.76
CA PHE A 231 14.65 1.61 -5.22
C PHE A 231 14.72 3.03 -4.65
N ALA A 232 15.91 3.52 -4.29
CA ALA A 232 16.16 4.90 -3.87
C ALA A 232 15.59 5.96 -4.83
N ALA A 233 15.47 5.66 -6.13
CA ALA A 233 14.85 6.57 -7.10
C ALA A 233 13.36 6.82 -6.84
N LEU A 234 12.67 5.83 -6.25
CA LEU A 234 11.28 5.90 -5.82
C LEU A 234 11.13 6.57 -4.44
N ASP A 235 12.22 6.89 -3.75
CA ASP A 235 12.20 7.79 -2.59
C ASP A 235 12.63 9.21 -3.03
N SER A 236 11.81 9.86 -3.86
CA SER A 236 12.17 11.16 -4.42
C SER A 236 10.99 12.13 -4.57
N PRO A 237 11.25 13.45 -4.48
CA PRO A 237 10.24 14.46 -4.79
C PRO A 237 9.72 14.38 -6.23
N ALA A 238 10.54 13.85 -7.14
CA ALA A 238 10.15 13.64 -8.53
C ALA A 238 9.09 12.52 -8.63
N PHE A 239 9.30 11.38 -7.97
CA PHE A 239 8.29 10.32 -7.94
C PHE A 239 7.00 10.78 -7.24
N ARG A 240 7.11 11.48 -6.10
CA ARG A 240 5.95 12.08 -5.41
C ARG A 240 5.09 12.96 -6.33
N ARG A 241 5.74 13.75 -7.20
CA ARG A 241 5.05 14.69 -8.09
C ARG A 241 4.48 14.04 -9.34
N HIS A 242 5.24 13.13 -9.94
CA HIS A 242 4.94 12.61 -11.29
C HIS A 242 4.31 11.21 -11.25
N GLY A 243 4.31 10.53 -10.09
CA GLY A 243 3.65 9.26 -9.88
C GLY A 243 4.02 8.22 -10.94
N SER A 244 3.00 7.68 -11.62
CA SER A 244 3.14 6.61 -12.59
C SER A 244 4.03 6.93 -13.78
N GLU A 245 4.04 8.17 -14.28
CA GLU A 245 4.92 8.58 -15.39
C GLU A 245 6.40 8.40 -15.01
N TYR A 246 6.75 8.76 -13.77
CA TYR A 246 8.10 8.57 -13.25
C TYR A 246 8.41 7.10 -13.01
N ALA A 247 7.48 6.32 -12.47
CA ALA A 247 7.66 4.87 -12.29
C ALA A 247 7.92 4.14 -13.62
N VAL A 248 7.22 4.52 -14.70
CA VAL A 248 7.48 3.98 -16.05
C VAL A 248 8.91 4.32 -16.48
N THR A 249 9.31 5.59 -16.42
CA THR A 249 10.68 6.01 -16.80
C THR A 249 11.75 5.32 -15.94
N TRP A 250 11.48 5.10 -14.66
CA TRP A 250 12.37 4.37 -13.76
C TRP A 250 12.53 2.92 -14.19
N ALA A 251 11.42 2.21 -14.47
CA ALA A 251 11.44 0.84 -14.93
C ALA A 251 12.17 0.71 -16.29
N GLU A 252 11.85 1.57 -17.25
CA GLU A 252 12.50 1.60 -18.57
C GLU A 252 14.01 1.73 -18.45
N LYS A 253 14.50 2.63 -17.60
CA LYS A 253 15.94 2.84 -17.42
C LYS A 253 16.62 1.68 -16.69
N LEU A 254 15.94 1.13 -15.70
CA LEU A 254 16.49 0.06 -14.87
C LEU A 254 16.68 -1.21 -15.68
N PHE A 255 15.62 -1.69 -16.35
CA PHE A 255 15.64 -2.97 -17.05
C PHE A 255 16.25 -2.89 -18.45
N ALA A 256 16.26 -1.71 -19.10
CA ALA A 256 17.05 -1.53 -20.32
C ALA A 256 18.56 -1.61 -20.04
N ALA A 257 19.02 -1.12 -18.88
CA ALA A 257 20.43 -1.16 -18.51
C ALA A 257 20.94 -2.59 -18.27
N ASP A 258 20.08 -3.50 -17.80
CA ASP A 258 20.43 -4.92 -17.58
C ASP A 258 20.49 -5.74 -18.89
N THR A 259 19.91 -5.25 -19.99
CA THR A 259 19.96 -5.94 -21.30
C THR A 259 21.29 -5.71 -22.05
N ASP A 260 22.07 -4.71 -21.64
CA ASP A 260 23.35 -4.33 -22.26
C ASP A 260 24.61 -4.84 -21.50
N ALA A 261 24.44 -5.65 -20.44
CA ALA A 261 25.51 -6.22 -19.60
C ALA A 261 25.76 -7.72 -19.87
#